data_AF-A0A9P4N8K2-F1
#
_entry.id   AF-A0A9P4N8K2-F1
#
_cell.length_a   1.000
_cell.length_b   1.000
_cell.length_c   1.000
_cell.angle_alpha   90.00
_cell.angle_beta   90.00
_cell.angle_gamma   90.00
#
_symmetry.space_group_name_H-M   'P 1'
#
loop_
_entity.id
_entity.type
_entity.pdbx_description
1 polymer ?
#
loop_
_entity_poly.entity_id
_entity_poly.type
_entity_poly.pdbx_seq_one_letter_code
_entity_poly.pdbx_strand_id
1 'polypeptide(L)'
;MSYNKQSHLRQRLLKICEESHSYGINIAQIIPPEMRGNFQDLQELHDAKTYIKECEEREKGLRSENDHLAKQLAVAKQAVKDVPADHKQLEVDYNQAQHMIQFWKGLHDNAEIRAENYRQKWKDASQKQLASEESQQRILVLEKELTSQKSIIQKLIDENHTVQDLFDAFRENGGKKLEQKESELVEMSNYLSLQEERYKDIEQENDALEQTYNDLLERLQDETEESAAALNRKTQIMRLNEQHICASISEIKILRQYYERCYLVLVIYQRIFEQILNPEKPQPRWVSDTLDPLILSAKKEVEAFKEVSDTFNAEGVEVDELRAELAGLAHLMHKLQMWLERIAEDLDKFFMEPKQKADLWGSMCNKLGRLSPRSSPLSPLSPLSPSRIS
;
A
#
# COMPACT_ATOMS: atom_id res chain seq x y z
N MET A 1 56.53 -139.99 102.25
CA MET A 1 56.85 -140.10 103.69
C MET A 1 55.97 -139.16 104.49
N SER A 2 54.98 -139.71 105.19
CA SER A 2 54.49 -139.28 106.52
C SER A 2 53.70 -140.48 107.06
N TYR A 3 54.25 -141.17 108.06
CA TYR A 3 53.74 -142.44 108.61
C TYR A 3 52.60 -142.15 109.59
N ASN A 4 51.38 -142.62 109.34
CA ASN A 4 50.24 -142.43 110.25
C ASN A 4 49.84 -143.76 110.94
N LYS A 5 50.05 -143.80 112.26
CA LYS A 5 49.81 -144.95 113.16
C LYS A 5 48.31 -145.29 113.37
N GLN A 6 47.37 -144.53 112.79
CA GLN A 6 45.92 -144.81 112.87
C GLN A 6 45.44 -145.99 111.99
N SER A 7 46.22 -146.44 110.99
CA SER A 7 45.85 -147.55 110.10
C SER A 7 45.84 -148.92 110.80
N HIS A 8 46.79 -149.15 111.73
CA HIS A 8 46.96 -150.44 112.38
C HIS A 8 45.89 -150.71 113.47
N LEU A 9 45.36 -149.66 114.12
CA LEU A 9 44.30 -149.81 115.12
C LEU A 9 42.94 -150.10 114.46
N ARG A 10 42.65 -149.44 113.33
CA ARG A 10 41.44 -149.71 112.51
C ARG A 10 41.44 -151.12 111.93
N GLN A 11 42.58 -151.61 111.43
CA GLN A 11 42.69 -152.98 110.94
C GLN A 11 42.55 -154.03 112.04
N ARG A 12 43.04 -153.75 113.27
CA ARG A 12 42.82 -154.64 114.43
C ARG A 12 41.37 -154.68 114.89
N LEU A 13 40.69 -153.52 114.92
CA LEU A 13 39.26 -153.44 115.23
C LEU A 13 38.40 -154.14 114.17
N LEU A 14 38.73 -154.02 112.88
CA LEU A 14 38.07 -154.74 111.79
C LEU A 14 38.23 -156.26 111.93
N LYS A 15 39.45 -156.75 112.24
CA LYS A 15 39.68 -158.19 112.47
C LYS A 15 38.90 -158.74 113.67
N ILE A 16 38.82 -157.99 114.77
CA ILE A 16 38.05 -158.41 115.95
C ILE A 16 36.54 -158.38 115.66
N CYS A 17 36.04 -157.43 114.86
CA CYS A 17 34.64 -157.38 114.44
C CYS A 17 34.27 -158.49 113.45
N GLU A 18 35.16 -158.86 112.52
CA GLU A 18 34.96 -159.99 111.60
C GLU A 18 35.02 -161.34 112.32
N GLU A 19 35.94 -161.51 113.28
CA GLU A 19 36.00 -162.69 114.16
C GLU A 19 34.77 -162.78 115.09
N SER A 20 34.21 -161.66 115.55
CA SER A 20 33.01 -161.67 116.39
C SER A 20 31.73 -162.02 115.59
N HIS A 21 31.69 -161.69 114.29
CA HIS A 21 30.58 -162.04 113.40
C HIS A 21 30.53 -163.54 113.05
N SER A 22 31.69 -164.21 112.95
CA SER A 22 31.76 -165.64 112.64
C SER A 22 31.32 -166.55 113.79
N TYR A 23 31.27 -166.06 115.04
CA TYR A 23 30.71 -166.75 116.20
C TYR A 23 29.24 -166.40 116.49
N GLY A 24 28.59 -165.60 115.64
CA GLY A 24 27.15 -165.34 115.73
C GLY A 24 26.72 -164.45 116.90
N ILE A 25 27.63 -163.70 117.53
CA ILE A 25 27.31 -162.78 118.63
C ILE A 25 27.05 -161.38 118.05
N ASN A 26 25.81 -160.89 118.19
CA ASN A 26 25.36 -159.62 117.60
C ASN A 26 25.72 -158.41 118.49
N ILE A 27 26.28 -157.36 117.86
CA ILE A 27 26.85 -156.15 118.47
C ILE A 27 25.87 -155.39 119.38
N ALA A 28 24.56 -155.57 119.19
CA ALA A 28 23.53 -154.97 120.05
C ALA A 28 23.51 -155.52 121.50
N GLN A 29 24.15 -156.67 121.75
CA GLN A 29 24.20 -157.34 123.07
C GLN A 29 25.50 -157.07 123.86
N ILE A 30 26.52 -156.48 123.24
CA ILE A 30 27.83 -156.20 123.87
C ILE A 30 27.90 -154.77 124.42
N ILE A 31 27.01 -153.88 123.97
CA ILE A 31 27.06 -152.46 124.32
C ILE A 31 26.17 -152.18 125.55
N PRO A 32 26.73 -151.65 126.65
CA PRO A 32 25.99 -151.27 127.86
C PRO A 32 24.86 -150.28 127.57
N PRO A 33 23.76 -150.33 128.34
CA PRO A 33 22.57 -149.52 128.12
C PRO A 33 22.81 -148.00 128.16
N GLU A 34 23.93 -147.51 128.70
CA GLU A 34 24.26 -146.08 128.74
C GLU A 34 24.70 -145.51 127.37
N MET A 35 25.05 -146.35 126.39
CA MET A 35 25.67 -145.91 125.12
C MET A 35 24.75 -145.99 123.90
N ARG A 36 23.48 -146.38 124.06
CA ARG A 36 22.51 -146.50 122.95
C ARG A 36 22.01 -145.15 122.42
N GLY A 37 22.17 -144.06 123.18
CA GLY A 37 21.77 -142.71 122.74
C GLY A 37 22.63 -142.12 121.61
N ASN A 38 23.86 -142.60 121.42
CA ASN A 38 24.82 -142.01 120.46
C ASN A 38 24.75 -142.57 119.03
N PHE A 39 23.74 -143.40 118.72
CA PHE A 39 23.65 -144.11 117.44
C PHE A 39 22.59 -143.55 116.47
N GLN A 40 21.95 -142.43 116.80
CA GLN A 40 21.01 -141.75 115.91
C GLN A 40 21.72 -141.12 114.69
N ASP A 41 22.95 -140.63 114.88
CA ASP A 41 23.80 -140.03 113.83
C ASP A 41 24.25 -141.02 112.74
N LEU A 42 24.16 -142.33 113.00
CA LEU A 42 24.56 -143.36 112.02
C LEU A 42 23.48 -143.65 110.97
N GLN A 43 22.22 -143.29 111.25
CA GLN A 43 21.13 -143.51 110.31
C GLN A 43 21.10 -142.42 109.24
N GLU A 44 21.33 -141.16 109.60
CA GLU A 44 21.46 -140.04 108.66
C GLU A 44 22.68 -140.20 107.72
N LEU A 45 23.76 -140.82 108.19
CA LEU A 45 24.94 -141.12 107.38
C LEU A 45 24.67 -142.19 106.31
N HIS A 46 23.69 -143.08 106.54
CA HIS A 46 23.32 -144.08 105.55
C HIS A 46 22.55 -143.45 104.39
N ASP A 47 21.57 -142.59 104.68
CA ASP A 47 20.77 -141.91 103.65
C ASP A 47 21.62 -140.96 102.80
N ALA A 48 22.57 -140.25 103.41
CA ALA A 48 23.53 -139.41 102.69
C ALA A 48 24.42 -140.23 101.73
N LYS A 49 24.81 -141.46 102.10
CA LYS A 49 25.58 -142.35 101.23
C LYS A 49 24.80 -142.85 100.02
N THR A 50 23.49 -143.05 100.17
CA THR A 50 22.63 -143.51 99.07
C THR A 50 22.46 -142.40 98.03
N TYR A 51 22.29 -141.15 98.47
CA TYR A 51 22.20 -139.99 97.58
C TYR A 51 23.50 -139.72 96.81
N ILE A 52 24.66 -139.88 97.46
CA ILE A 52 25.97 -139.71 96.79
C ILE A 52 26.14 -140.71 95.65
N LYS A 53 25.71 -141.96 95.82
CA LYS A 53 25.78 -142.97 94.75
C LYS A 53 24.93 -142.62 93.52
N GLU A 54 23.72 -142.10 93.72
CA GLU A 54 22.87 -141.66 92.61
C GLU A 54 23.51 -140.49 91.84
N CYS A 55 24.14 -139.55 92.55
CA CYS A 55 24.88 -138.46 91.91
C CYS A 55 26.08 -138.96 91.11
N GLU A 56 26.85 -139.92 91.63
CA GLU A 56 28.00 -140.51 90.93
C GLU A 56 27.59 -141.24 89.64
N GLU A 57 26.47 -141.98 89.65
CA GLU A 57 25.95 -142.65 88.44
C GLU A 57 25.47 -141.63 87.39
N ARG A 58 24.81 -140.55 87.82
CA ARG A 58 24.36 -139.49 86.93
C ARG A 58 25.53 -138.73 86.30
N GLU A 59 26.58 -138.46 87.07
CA GLU A 59 27.79 -137.81 86.57
C GLU A 59 28.54 -138.70 85.57
N LYS A 60 28.55 -140.02 85.80
CA LYS A 60 29.12 -141.00 84.87
C LYS A 60 28.32 -141.07 83.56
N GLY A 61 26.99 -140.99 83.62
CA GLY A 61 26.13 -140.87 82.45
C GLY A 61 26.43 -139.62 81.61
N LEU A 62 26.49 -138.46 82.25
CA LEU A 62 26.79 -137.18 81.59
C LEU A 62 28.19 -137.13 80.97
N ARG A 63 29.21 -137.74 81.60
CA ARG A 63 30.55 -137.84 80.99
C ARG A 63 30.53 -138.66 79.70
N SER A 64 29.75 -139.74 79.65
CA SER A 64 29.64 -140.56 78.44
C SER A 64 28.93 -139.85 77.27
N GLU A 65 27.90 -139.05 77.55
CA GLU A 65 27.24 -138.23 76.53
C GLU A 65 28.14 -137.11 76.01
N ASN A 66 28.91 -136.48 76.89
CA ASN A 66 29.83 -135.43 76.50
C ASN A 66 30.96 -135.98 75.61
N ASP A 67 31.49 -137.17 75.93
CA ASP A 67 32.45 -137.86 75.06
C ASP A 67 31.83 -138.27 73.70
N HIS A 68 30.54 -138.61 73.66
CA HIS A 68 29.83 -138.91 72.41
C HIS A 68 29.61 -137.66 71.54
N LEU A 69 29.19 -136.54 72.14
CA LEU A 69 29.03 -135.26 71.45
C LEU A 69 30.37 -134.70 70.96
N ALA A 70 31.44 -134.83 71.75
CA ALA A 70 32.79 -134.44 71.33
C ALA A 70 33.26 -135.23 70.09
N LYS A 71 32.93 -136.54 70.01
CA LYS A 71 33.20 -137.35 68.81
C LYS A 71 32.37 -136.92 67.61
N GLN A 72 31.08 -136.62 67.77
CA GLN A 72 30.24 -136.13 66.67
C GLN A 72 30.72 -134.77 66.14
N LEU A 73 31.18 -133.88 67.02
CA LEU A 73 31.71 -132.56 66.65
C LEU A 73 33.06 -132.68 65.94
N ALA A 74 33.89 -133.66 66.30
CA ALA A 74 35.13 -133.97 65.59
C ALA A 74 34.85 -134.50 64.17
N VAL A 75 33.86 -135.38 63.99
CA VAL A 75 33.45 -135.90 62.67
C VAL A 75 32.88 -134.78 61.78
N ALA A 76 32.05 -133.89 62.33
CA ALA A 76 31.52 -132.74 61.58
C ALA A 76 32.62 -131.73 61.18
N LYS A 77 33.61 -131.48 62.04
CA LYS A 77 34.76 -130.61 61.72
C LYS A 77 35.70 -131.23 60.68
N GLN A 78 35.79 -132.56 60.60
CA GLN A 78 36.55 -133.24 59.56
C GLN A 78 35.80 -133.19 58.20
N ALA A 79 34.48 -133.32 58.19
CA ALA A 79 33.65 -133.19 56.97
C ALA A 79 33.65 -131.77 56.36
N VAL A 80 33.92 -130.73 57.15
CA VAL A 80 34.09 -129.34 56.65
C VAL A 80 35.50 -129.08 56.10
N LYS A 81 36.50 -129.91 56.43
CA LYS A 81 37.86 -129.80 55.87
C LYS A 81 38.05 -130.55 54.55
N ASP A 82 37.23 -131.58 54.28
CA ASP A 82 37.22 -132.35 53.03
C ASP A 82 36.11 -131.89 52.07
N VAL A 83 36.12 -130.60 51.70
CA VAL A 83 35.23 -130.07 50.64
C VAL A 83 35.79 -130.46 49.26
N PRO A 84 34.94 -130.96 48.32
CA PRO A 84 35.37 -131.33 46.96
C PRO A 84 36.03 -130.17 46.21
N ALA A 85 37.03 -130.48 45.36
CA ALA A 85 37.71 -129.51 44.51
C ALA A 85 36.76 -128.63 43.67
N ASP A 86 35.58 -129.16 43.32
CA ASP A 86 34.54 -128.47 42.56
C ASP A 86 34.01 -127.19 43.22
N HIS A 87 33.99 -127.09 44.55
CA HIS A 87 33.50 -125.88 45.21
C HIS A 87 34.52 -124.72 45.15
N LYS A 88 35.82 -125.04 45.21
CA LYS A 88 36.89 -124.05 44.98
C LYS A 88 36.91 -123.58 43.53
N GLN A 89 36.64 -124.47 42.57
CA GLN A 89 36.50 -124.11 41.17
C GLN A 89 35.30 -123.17 40.95
N LEU A 90 34.15 -123.47 41.55
CA LEU A 90 32.95 -122.64 41.46
C LEU A 90 33.15 -121.22 42.04
N GLU A 91 33.91 -121.09 43.13
CA GLU A 91 34.24 -119.78 43.73
C GLU A 91 35.16 -118.96 42.81
N VAL A 92 36.13 -119.61 42.14
CA VAL A 92 36.98 -118.98 41.12
C VAL A 92 36.15 -118.56 39.91
N ASP A 93 35.26 -119.41 39.42
CA ASP A 93 34.38 -119.11 38.28
C ASP A 93 33.40 -117.97 38.61
N TYR A 94 32.87 -117.95 39.85
CA TYR A 94 32.03 -116.86 40.35
C TYR A 94 32.80 -115.52 40.38
N ASN A 95 34.03 -115.52 40.91
CA ASN A 95 34.87 -114.32 40.94
C ASN A 95 35.25 -113.86 39.52
N GLN A 96 35.55 -114.78 38.60
CA GLN A 96 35.81 -114.46 37.19
C GLN A 96 34.57 -113.86 36.51
N ALA A 97 33.39 -114.44 36.72
CA ALA A 97 32.13 -113.90 36.22
C ALA A 97 31.84 -112.51 36.80
N GLN A 98 32.10 -112.30 38.09
CA GLN A 98 31.94 -110.99 38.74
C GLN A 98 32.90 -109.95 38.17
N HIS A 99 34.17 -110.30 37.94
CA HIS A 99 35.14 -109.42 37.27
C HIS A 99 34.74 -109.11 35.83
N MET A 100 34.24 -110.10 35.08
CA MET A 100 33.73 -109.90 33.73
C MET A 100 32.52 -108.96 33.72
N ILE A 101 31.58 -109.11 34.66
CA ILE A 101 30.44 -108.21 34.82
C ILE A 101 30.92 -106.79 35.14
N GLN A 102 31.89 -106.62 36.05
CA GLN A 102 32.46 -105.31 36.38
C GLN A 102 33.17 -104.67 35.17
N PHE A 103 33.92 -105.46 34.40
CA PHE A 103 34.58 -104.99 33.19
C PHE A 103 33.56 -104.51 32.15
N TRP A 104 32.54 -105.32 31.85
CA TRP A 104 31.51 -104.94 30.89
C TRP A 104 30.65 -103.76 31.37
N LYS A 105 30.37 -103.66 32.68
CA LYS A 105 29.74 -102.47 33.27
C LYS A 105 30.61 -101.22 33.07
N GLY A 106 31.89 -101.29 33.41
CA GLY A 106 32.81 -100.18 33.18
C GLY A 106 32.94 -99.79 31.71
N LEU A 107 32.92 -100.76 30.79
CA LEU A 107 32.91 -100.50 29.35
C LEU A 107 31.61 -99.84 28.89
N HIS A 108 30.47 -100.32 29.39
CA HIS A 108 29.16 -99.74 29.13
C HIS A 108 29.07 -98.29 29.62
N ASP A 109 29.45 -98.04 30.88
CA ASP A 109 29.42 -96.70 31.48
C ASP A 109 30.34 -95.73 30.71
N ASN A 110 31.53 -96.19 30.31
CA ASN A 110 32.43 -95.39 29.48
C ASN A 110 31.86 -95.10 28.09
N ALA A 111 31.17 -96.07 27.48
CA ALA A 111 30.50 -95.89 26.20
C ALA A 111 29.32 -94.91 26.32
N GLU A 112 28.55 -95.00 27.41
CA GLU A 112 27.43 -94.11 27.73
C GLU A 112 27.91 -92.67 27.97
N ILE A 113 28.96 -92.48 28.79
CA ILE A 113 29.61 -91.17 28.98
C ILE A 113 30.10 -90.61 27.65
N ARG A 114 30.71 -91.44 26.79
CA ARG A 114 31.19 -91.00 25.47
C ARG A 114 30.03 -90.62 24.55
N ALA A 115 28.96 -91.41 24.51
CA ALA A 115 27.77 -91.14 23.72
C ALA A 115 27.10 -89.84 24.18
N GLU A 116 26.99 -89.62 25.50
CA GLU A 116 26.43 -88.40 26.08
C GLU A 116 27.28 -87.17 25.76
N ASN A 117 28.60 -87.29 25.83
CA ASN A 117 29.52 -86.23 25.40
C ASN A 117 29.36 -85.90 23.90
N TYR A 118 29.19 -86.89 23.04
CA TYR A 118 28.92 -86.65 21.61
C TYR A 118 27.55 -86.03 21.38
N ARG A 119 26.52 -86.46 22.12
CA ARG A 119 25.18 -85.89 22.07
C ARG A 119 25.20 -84.41 22.47
N GLN A 120 25.92 -84.08 23.54
CA GLN A 120 26.08 -82.70 24.00
C GLN A 120 26.86 -81.86 22.99
N LYS A 121 27.99 -82.34 22.48
CA LYS A 121 28.76 -81.65 21.42
C LYS A 121 27.94 -81.41 20.16
N TRP A 122 27.11 -82.38 19.76
CA TRP A 122 26.22 -82.25 18.61
C TRP A 122 25.14 -81.17 18.87
N LYS A 123 24.53 -81.18 20.05
CA LYS A 123 23.55 -80.17 20.46
C LYS A 123 24.17 -78.77 20.44
N ASP A 124 25.37 -78.60 21.00
CA ASP A 124 26.08 -77.33 21.03
C ASP A 124 26.46 -76.86 19.61
N ALA A 125 26.92 -77.77 18.74
CA ALA A 125 27.23 -77.46 17.34
C ALA A 125 25.98 -77.06 16.54
N SER A 126 24.87 -77.79 16.72
CA SER A 126 23.59 -77.49 16.08
C SER A 126 23.04 -76.13 16.54
N GLN A 127 23.14 -75.81 17.83
CA GLN A 127 22.75 -74.48 18.34
C GLN A 127 23.60 -73.36 17.74
N LYS A 128 24.92 -73.55 17.63
CA LYS A 128 25.82 -72.58 16.98
C LYS A 128 25.50 -72.41 15.50
N GLN A 129 25.18 -73.50 14.80
CA GLN A 129 24.76 -73.45 13.40
C GLN A 129 23.46 -72.66 13.24
N LEU A 130 22.44 -72.94 14.04
CA LEU A 130 21.17 -72.19 14.02
C LEU A 130 21.39 -70.70 14.29
N ALA A 131 22.18 -70.35 15.31
CA ALA A 131 22.51 -68.94 15.59
C ALA A 131 23.26 -68.26 14.42
N SER A 132 24.16 -69.00 13.75
CA SER A 132 24.84 -68.51 12.55
C SER A 132 23.86 -68.28 11.39
N GLU A 133 22.96 -69.23 11.13
CA GLU A 133 21.93 -69.12 10.09
C GLU A 133 20.97 -67.95 10.36
N GLU A 134 20.51 -67.78 11.60
CA GLU A 134 19.70 -66.63 12.02
C GLU A 134 20.45 -65.30 11.80
N SER A 135 21.74 -65.26 12.15
CA SER A 135 22.56 -64.06 11.92
C SER A 135 22.75 -63.74 10.43
N GLN A 136 22.94 -64.76 9.58
CA GLN A 136 23.05 -64.59 8.13
C GLN A 136 21.74 -64.11 7.52
N GLN A 137 20.61 -64.68 7.94
CA GLN A 137 19.29 -64.20 7.53
C GLN A 137 19.09 -62.74 7.92
N ARG A 138 19.51 -62.35 9.13
CA ARG A 138 19.44 -60.95 9.57
C ARG A 138 20.31 -60.03 8.73
N ILE A 139 21.52 -60.45 8.37
CA ILE A 139 22.42 -59.69 7.47
C ILE A 139 21.74 -59.49 6.11
N LEU A 140 21.18 -60.55 5.51
CA LEU A 140 20.50 -60.45 4.20
C LEU A 140 19.29 -59.49 4.23
N VAL A 141 18.53 -59.47 5.32
CA VAL A 141 17.42 -58.51 5.50
C VAL A 141 17.95 -57.08 5.58
N LEU A 142 18.99 -56.84 6.39
CA LEU A 142 19.60 -55.52 6.53
C LEU A 142 20.26 -55.02 5.23
N GLU A 143 20.86 -55.91 4.44
CA GLU A 143 21.41 -55.56 3.12
C GLU A 143 20.32 -55.14 2.13
N LYS A 144 19.17 -55.82 2.14
CA LYS A 144 18.00 -55.43 1.33
C LYS A 144 17.42 -54.09 1.77
N GLU A 145 17.31 -53.85 3.08
CA GLU A 145 16.86 -52.57 3.62
C GLU A 145 17.84 -51.44 3.24
N LEU A 146 19.14 -51.66 3.37
CA LEU A 146 20.18 -50.69 3.05
C LEU A 146 20.22 -50.36 1.55
N THR A 147 20.05 -51.34 0.67
CA THR A 147 19.98 -51.11 -0.78
C THR A 147 18.71 -50.34 -1.17
N SER A 148 17.57 -50.67 -0.55
CA SER A 148 16.32 -49.91 -0.71
C SER A 148 16.48 -48.45 -0.26
N GLN A 149 17.03 -48.22 0.93
CA GLN A 149 17.28 -46.88 1.46
C GLN A 149 18.25 -46.09 0.58
N LYS A 150 19.33 -46.69 0.08
CA LYS A 150 20.24 -46.05 -0.88
C LYS A 150 19.52 -45.61 -2.15
N SER A 151 18.63 -46.44 -2.68
CA SER A 151 17.82 -46.07 -3.86
C SER A 151 16.88 -44.90 -3.57
N ILE A 152 16.25 -44.87 -2.39
CA ILE A 152 15.40 -43.75 -1.96
C ILE A 152 16.22 -42.46 -1.82
N ILE A 153 17.38 -42.53 -1.17
CA ILE A 153 18.29 -41.37 -1.01
C ILE A 153 18.69 -40.81 -2.38
N GLN A 154 19.07 -41.67 -3.34
CA GLN A 154 19.43 -41.21 -4.67
C GLN A 154 18.26 -40.50 -5.37
N LYS A 155 17.04 -41.06 -5.29
CA LYS A 155 15.84 -40.40 -5.85
C LYS A 155 15.60 -39.04 -5.23
N LEU A 156 15.75 -38.90 -3.91
CA LEU A 156 15.59 -37.63 -3.22
C LEU A 156 16.67 -36.62 -3.60
N ILE A 157 17.91 -37.07 -3.84
CA ILE A 157 18.99 -36.22 -4.35
C ILE A 157 18.65 -35.72 -5.75
N ASP A 158 18.21 -36.61 -6.64
CA ASP A 158 17.83 -36.25 -8.01
C ASP A 158 16.64 -35.28 -8.00
N GLU A 159 15.60 -35.54 -7.21
CA GLU A 159 14.45 -34.64 -7.02
C GLU A 159 14.89 -33.27 -6.49
N ASN A 160 15.77 -33.23 -5.49
CA ASN A 160 16.30 -31.97 -4.95
C ASN A 160 17.08 -31.17 -6.01
N HIS A 161 17.91 -31.84 -6.83
CA HIS A 161 18.58 -31.20 -7.95
C HIS A 161 17.59 -30.63 -8.97
N THR A 162 16.56 -31.38 -9.36
CA THR A 162 15.55 -30.86 -10.30
C THR A 162 14.80 -29.64 -9.74
N VAL A 163 14.48 -29.65 -8.44
CA VAL A 163 13.83 -28.53 -7.78
C VAL A 163 14.77 -27.32 -7.71
N GLN A 164 16.05 -27.53 -7.42
CA GLN A 164 17.06 -26.48 -7.42
C GLN A 164 17.21 -25.84 -8.81
N ASP A 165 17.30 -26.64 -9.87
CA ASP A 165 17.38 -26.14 -11.25
C ASP A 165 16.13 -25.33 -11.63
N LEU A 166 14.94 -25.79 -11.22
CA LEU A 166 13.71 -25.04 -11.41
C LEU A 166 13.73 -23.70 -10.66
N PHE A 167 14.19 -23.68 -9.40
CA PHE A 167 14.31 -22.45 -8.63
C PHE A 167 15.28 -21.46 -9.26
N ASP A 168 16.43 -21.93 -9.76
CA ASP A 168 17.42 -21.09 -10.41
C ASP A 168 16.87 -20.52 -11.73
N ALA A 169 16.15 -21.32 -12.52
CA ALA A 169 15.46 -20.85 -13.72
C ALA A 169 14.34 -19.83 -13.40
N PHE A 170 13.57 -20.05 -12.33
CA PHE A 170 12.56 -19.09 -11.87
C PHE A 170 13.19 -17.78 -11.41
N ARG A 171 14.31 -17.84 -10.69
CA ARG A 171 15.05 -16.66 -10.24
C ARG A 171 15.60 -15.87 -11.43
N GLU A 172 16.20 -16.53 -12.41
CA GLU A 172 16.73 -15.87 -13.61
C GLU A 172 15.61 -15.21 -14.43
N ASN A 173 14.51 -15.92 -14.67
CA ASN A 173 13.35 -15.38 -15.39
C ASN A 173 12.69 -14.23 -14.62
N GLY A 174 12.59 -14.36 -13.29
CA GLY A 174 12.11 -13.29 -12.40
C GLY A 174 12.99 -12.04 -12.50
N GLY A 175 14.32 -12.21 -12.46
CA GLY A 175 15.29 -11.13 -12.65
C GLY A 175 15.13 -10.42 -13.98
N LYS A 176 15.05 -11.16 -15.10
CA LYS A 176 14.85 -10.58 -16.43
C LYS A 176 13.54 -9.79 -16.55
N LYS A 177 12.44 -10.31 -15.99
CA LYS A 177 11.14 -9.60 -16.00
C LYS A 177 11.17 -8.34 -15.14
N LEU A 178 11.87 -8.39 -14.01
CA LEU A 178 12.03 -7.23 -13.13
C LEU A 178 12.86 -6.15 -13.82
N GLU A 179 13.98 -6.50 -14.45
CA GLU A 179 14.81 -5.58 -15.24
C GLU A 179 14.04 -4.96 -16.41
N GLN A 180 13.22 -5.74 -17.13
CA GLN A 180 12.32 -5.21 -18.16
C GLN A 180 11.32 -4.20 -17.59
N LYS A 181 10.71 -4.49 -16.43
CA LYS A 181 9.76 -3.57 -15.80
C LYS A 181 10.42 -2.32 -15.26
N GLU A 182 11.63 -2.42 -14.72
CA GLU A 182 12.43 -1.26 -14.33
C GLU A 182 12.77 -0.38 -15.54
N SER A 183 13.15 -0.98 -16.69
CA SER A 183 13.38 -0.24 -17.94
C SER A 183 12.12 0.48 -18.42
N GLU A 184 10.96 -0.20 -18.44
CA GLU A 184 9.68 0.42 -18.82
C GLU A 184 9.31 1.58 -17.88
N LEU A 185 9.55 1.45 -16.57
CA LEU A 185 9.30 2.50 -15.59
C LEU A 185 10.20 3.72 -15.80
N VAL A 186 11.48 3.50 -16.11
CA VAL A 186 12.43 4.58 -16.42
C VAL A 186 12.02 5.30 -17.70
N GLU A 187 11.64 4.57 -18.75
CA GLU A 187 11.14 5.17 -20.00
C GLU A 187 9.88 6.00 -19.76
N MET A 188 8.94 5.48 -18.98
CA MET A 188 7.70 6.20 -18.64
C MET A 188 7.98 7.44 -17.78
N SER A 189 8.91 7.35 -16.84
CA SER A 189 9.34 8.50 -16.02
C SER A 189 9.97 9.60 -16.89
N ASN A 190 10.83 9.22 -17.85
CA ASN A 190 11.42 10.16 -18.78
C ASN A 190 10.37 10.81 -19.68
N TYR A 191 9.40 10.03 -20.16
CA TYR A 191 8.27 10.55 -20.93
C TYR A 191 7.45 11.56 -20.13
N LEU A 192 7.12 11.26 -18.87
CA LEU A 192 6.39 12.18 -18.00
C LEU A 192 7.17 13.48 -17.76
N SER A 193 8.47 13.40 -17.47
CA SER A 193 9.32 14.58 -17.31
C SER A 193 9.34 15.46 -18.56
N LEU A 194 9.40 14.86 -19.75
CA LEU A 194 9.36 15.60 -21.02
C LEU A 194 7.99 16.26 -21.25
N GLN A 195 6.89 15.60 -20.87
CA GLN A 195 5.56 16.20 -20.98
C GLN A 195 5.39 17.37 -20.00
N GLU A 196 5.88 17.24 -18.77
CA GLU A 196 5.85 18.34 -17.79
C GLU A 196 6.62 19.58 -18.28
N GLU A 197 7.77 19.39 -18.93
CA GLU A 197 8.53 20.47 -19.55
C GLU A 197 7.73 21.13 -20.68
N ARG A 198 7.12 20.35 -21.57
CA ARG A 198 6.24 20.88 -22.62
C ARG A 198 5.04 21.64 -22.07
N TYR A 199 4.43 21.18 -20.99
CA TYR A 199 3.31 21.89 -20.37
C TYR A 199 3.76 23.24 -19.80
N LYS A 200 4.95 23.31 -19.20
CA LYS A 200 5.53 24.59 -18.74
C LYS A 200 5.82 25.54 -19.90
N ASP A 201 6.33 25.03 -21.03
CA ASP A 201 6.56 25.86 -22.21
C ASP A 201 5.24 26.42 -22.76
N ILE A 202 4.19 25.59 -22.85
CA ILE A 202 2.85 26.03 -23.28
C ILE A 202 2.25 27.06 -22.33
N GLU A 203 2.43 26.87 -21.02
CA GLU A 203 1.94 27.82 -20.00
C GLU A 203 2.64 29.18 -20.14
N GLN A 204 3.98 29.18 -20.33
CA GLN A 204 4.74 30.41 -20.59
C GLN A 204 4.34 31.09 -21.90
N GLU A 205 4.11 30.33 -22.97
CA GLU A 205 3.62 30.86 -24.25
C GLU A 205 2.22 31.47 -24.08
N ASN A 206 1.34 30.82 -23.31
CA ASN A 206 0.00 31.34 -23.04
C ASN A 206 0.04 32.62 -22.21
N ASP A 207 0.88 32.69 -21.17
CA ASP A 207 1.09 33.90 -20.36
C ASP A 207 1.60 35.06 -21.24
N ALA A 208 2.54 34.78 -22.15
CA ALA A 208 3.05 35.78 -23.09
C ALA A 208 1.96 36.24 -24.08
N LEU A 209 1.13 35.32 -24.57
CA LEU A 209 0.01 35.66 -25.44
C LEU A 209 -1.03 36.52 -24.70
N GLU A 210 -1.39 36.17 -23.47
CA GLU A 210 -2.32 36.94 -22.66
C GLU A 210 -1.79 38.36 -22.37
N GLN A 211 -0.50 38.50 -22.07
CA GLN A 211 0.14 39.82 -21.93
C GLN A 211 0.06 40.64 -23.21
N THR A 212 0.45 40.06 -24.36
CA THR A 212 0.40 40.78 -25.65
C THR A 212 -1.02 41.16 -26.07
N TYR A 213 -2.01 40.33 -25.74
CA TYR A 213 -3.42 40.61 -26.00
C TYR A 213 -3.94 41.76 -25.12
N ASN A 214 -3.61 41.77 -23.84
CA ASN A 214 -3.98 42.84 -22.93
C ASN A 214 -3.32 44.17 -23.32
N ASP A 215 -2.04 44.15 -23.69
CA ASP A 215 -1.33 45.33 -24.20
C ASP A 215 -1.99 45.89 -25.48
N LEU A 216 -2.44 45.01 -26.38
CA LEU A 216 -3.15 45.43 -27.60
C LEU A 216 -4.51 46.05 -27.27
N LEU A 217 -5.26 45.47 -26.32
CA LEU A 217 -6.53 46.02 -25.87
C LEU A 217 -6.36 47.40 -25.25
N GLU A 218 -5.36 47.59 -24.39
CA GLU A 218 -5.06 48.89 -23.78
C GLU A 218 -4.72 49.94 -24.85
N ARG A 219 -3.84 49.59 -25.81
CA ARG A 219 -3.51 50.50 -26.93
C ARG A 219 -4.71 50.85 -27.79
N LEU A 220 -5.57 49.88 -28.10
CA LEU A 220 -6.78 50.15 -28.88
C LEU A 220 -7.77 51.01 -28.10
N GLN A 221 -7.88 50.83 -26.78
CA GLN A 221 -8.69 51.69 -25.94
C GLN A 221 -8.15 53.13 -25.94
N ASP A 222 -6.84 53.31 -25.73
CA ASP A 222 -6.17 54.61 -25.77
C ASP A 222 -6.36 55.30 -27.13
N GLU A 223 -6.15 54.59 -28.25
CA GLU A 223 -6.37 55.13 -29.60
C GLU A 223 -7.84 55.51 -29.83
N THR A 224 -8.78 54.73 -29.29
CA THR A 224 -10.21 55.02 -29.42
C THR A 224 -10.59 56.27 -28.61
N GLU A 225 -10.08 56.41 -27.39
CA GLU A 225 -10.27 57.58 -26.54
C GLU A 225 -9.64 58.84 -27.17
N GLU A 226 -8.42 58.73 -27.71
CA GLU A 226 -7.74 59.82 -28.41
C GLU A 226 -8.50 60.23 -29.67
N SER A 227 -8.96 59.26 -30.47
CA SER A 227 -9.74 59.50 -31.68
C SER A 227 -11.08 60.17 -31.36
N ALA A 228 -11.77 59.71 -30.31
CA ALA A 228 -13.00 60.35 -29.84
C ALA A 228 -12.76 61.79 -29.35
N ALA A 229 -11.67 62.03 -28.61
CA ALA A 229 -11.29 63.36 -28.17
C ALA A 229 -10.95 64.29 -29.36
N ALA A 230 -10.19 63.79 -30.34
CA ALA A 230 -9.85 64.53 -31.55
C ALA A 230 -11.09 64.86 -32.40
N LEU A 231 -12.02 63.90 -32.55
CA LEU A 231 -13.28 64.10 -33.25
C LEU A 231 -14.13 65.16 -32.55
N ASN A 232 -14.28 65.08 -31.23
CA ASN A 232 -15.04 66.06 -30.44
C ASN A 232 -14.45 67.48 -30.57
N ARG A 233 -13.11 67.61 -30.49
CA ARG A 233 -12.42 68.90 -30.72
C ARG A 233 -12.70 69.43 -32.13
N LYS A 234 -12.59 68.58 -33.15
CA LYS A 234 -12.84 68.98 -34.55
C LYS A 234 -14.30 69.38 -34.78
N THR A 235 -15.26 68.64 -34.22
CA THR A 235 -16.68 68.98 -34.29
C THR A 235 -16.97 70.30 -33.59
N GLN A 236 -16.33 70.58 -32.44
CA GLN A 236 -16.47 71.85 -31.75
C GLN A 236 -15.93 73.02 -32.60
N ILE A 237 -14.74 72.87 -33.19
CA ILE A 237 -14.16 73.88 -34.09
C ILE A 237 -15.07 74.11 -35.31
N MET A 238 -15.61 73.03 -35.90
CA MET A 238 -16.52 73.12 -37.04
C MET A 238 -17.81 73.88 -36.68
N ARG A 239 -18.41 73.60 -35.51
CA ARG A 239 -19.59 74.33 -35.03
C ARG A 239 -19.31 75.82 -34.81
N LEU A 240 -18.18 76.15 -34.20
CA LEU A 240 -17.77 77.55 -34.03
C LEU A 240 -17.58 78.25 -35.38
N ASN A 241 -16.90 77.59 -36.33
CA ASN A 241 -16.69 78.14 -37.66
C ASN A 241 -18.02 78.32 -38.43
N GLU A 242 -18.94 77.35 -38.34
CA GLU A 242 -20.29 77.47 -38.90
C GLU A 242 -21.07 78.65 -38.30
N GLN A 243 -20.95 78.88 -36.99
CA GLN A 243 -21.52 80.05 -36.33
C GLN A 243 -20.93 81.36 -36.87
N HIS A 244 -19.60 81.48 -37.01
CA HIS A 244 -18.94 82.65 -37.60
C HIS A 244 -19.37 82.91 -39.05
N ILE A 245 -19.45 81.86 -39.86
CA ILE A 245 -19.90 81.96 -41.26
C ILE A 245 -21.36 82.40 -41.32
N CYS A 246 -22.25 81.80 -40.51
CA CYS A 246 -23.66 82.19 -40.44
C CYS A 246 -23.83 83.66 -40.00
N ALA A 247 -23.08 84.10 -38.99
CA ALA A 247 -23.10 85.48 -38.52
C ALA A 247 -22.67 86.45 -39.64
N SER A 248 -21.53 86.18 -40.26
CA SER A 248 -20.98 87.01 -41.35
C SER A 248 -21.90 87.07 -42.56
N ILE A 249 -22.47 85.93 -42.99
CA ILE A 249 -23.42 85.90 -44.12
C ILE A 249 -24.68 86.71 -43.81
N SER A 250 -25.20 86.60 -42.57
CA SER A 250 -26.39 87.32 -42.14
C SER A 250 -26.15 88.84 -42.13
N GLU A 251 -25.00 89.27 -41.59
CA GLU A 251 -24.57 90.68 -41.56
C GLU A 251 -24.32 91.24 -42.98
N ILE A 252 -23.61 90.50 -43.84
CA ILE A 252 -23.36 90.87 -45.25
C ILE A 252 -24.66 91.05 -46.02
N LYS A 253 -25.64 90.15 -45.81
CA LYS A 253 -26.93 90.19 -46.52
C LYS A 253 -27.67 91.50 -46.25
N ILE A 254 -27.68 91.96 -45.00
CA ILE A 254 -28.33 93.23 -44.61
C ILE A 254 -27.56 94.42 -45.18
N LEU A 255 -26.23 94.42 -45.08
CA LEU A 255 -25.40 95.46 -45.69
C LEU A 255 -25.65 95.58 -47.20
N ARG A 256 -25.71 94.45 -47.91
CA ARG A 256 -26.00 94.43 -49.35
C ARG A 256 -27.36 95.05 -49.65
N GLN A 257 -28.39 94.65 -48.91
CA GLN A 257 -29.75 95.20 -49.06
C GLN A 257 -29.76 96.72 -48.81
N TYR A 258 -29.08 97.19 -47.77
CA TYR A 258 -28.94 98.62 -47.51
C TYR A 258 -28.29 99.36 -48.67
N TYR A 259 -27.13 98.89 -49.17
CA TYR A 259 -26.42 99.57 -50.26
C TYR A 259 -27.22 99.57 -51.57
N GLU A 260 -27.98 98.50 -51.87
CA GLU A 260 -28.93 98.48 -52.97
C GLU A 260 -30.02 99.55 -52.82
N ARG A 261 -30.60 99.71 -51.62
CA ARG A 261 -31.60 100.76 -51.33
C ARG A 261 -31.00 102.16 -51.41
N CYS A 262 -29.82 102.36 -50.81
CA CYS A 262 -29.08 103.61 -50.88
C CYS A 262 -28.80 104.02 -52.32
N TYR A 263 -28.36 103.07 -53.17
CA TYR A 263 -28.14 103.33 -54.58
C TYR A 263 -29.42 103.83 -55.28
N LEU A 264 -30.57 103.19 -55.02
CA LEU A 264 -31.85 103.66 -55.57
C LEU A 264 -32.21 105.08 -55.11
N VAL A 265 -32.00 105.40 -53.83
CA VAL A 265 -32.21 106.74 -53.29
C VAL A 265 -31.29 107.75 -53.99
N LEU A 266 -30.01 107.44 -54.16
CA LEU A 266 -29.04 108.29 -54.84
C LEU A 266 -29.41 108.51 -56.33
N VAL A 267 -29.91 107.48 -57.03
CA VAL A 267 -30.40 107.62 -58.42
C VAL A 267 -31.61 108.56 -58.49
N ILE A 268 -32.51 108.49 -57.50
CA ILE A 268 -33.65 109.43 -57.42
C ILE A 268 -33.14 110.85 -57.16
N TYR A 269 -32.21 111.04 -56.21
CA TYR A 269 -31.60 112.35 -55.97
C TYR A 269 -30.90 112.89 -57.21
N GLN A 270 -30.10 112.07 -57.90
CA GLN A 270 -29.45 112.46 -59.14
C GLN A 270 -30.48 112.94 -60.16
N ARG A 271 -31.57 112.19 -60.37
CA ARG A 271 -32.64 112.57 -61.29
C ARG A 271 -33.34 113.87 -60.89
N ILE A 272 -33.56 114.09 -59.59
CA ILE A 272 -34.12 115.33 -59.06
C ILE A 272 -33.16 116.49 -59.36
N PHE A 273 -31.87 116.34 -59.05
CA PHE A 273 -30.87 117.36 -59.33
C PHE A 273 -30.72 117.62 -60.83
N GLU A 274 -30.74 116.60 -61.68
CA GLU A 274 -30.73 116.75 -63.14
C GLU A 274 -31.96 117.53 -63.63
N GLN A 275 -33.16 117.27 -63.09
CA GLN A 275 -34.36 118.05 -63.43
C GLN A 275 -34.26 119.49 -62.96
N ILE A 276 -33.76 119.72 -61.74
CA ILE A 276 -33.52 121.07 -61.21
C ILE A 276 -32.47 121.78 -62.08
N LEU A 277 -31.44 121.09 -62.56
CA LEU A 277 -30.29 121.62 -63.31
C LEU A 277 -30.47 121.66 -64.84
N ASN A 278 -31.49 121.03 -65.41
CA ASN A 278 -31.78 121.06 -66.85
C ASN A 278 -32.63 122.30 -67.24
N PRO A 279 -32.14 123.19 -68.11
CA PRO A 279 -32.85 124.43 -68.50
C PRO A 279 -34.03 124.20 -69.47
N GLU A 280 -34.12 123.04 -70.14
CA GLU A 280 -35.08 122.82 -71.23
C GLU A 280 -36.47 122.31 -70.75
N LYS A 281 -36.58 121.78 -69.52
CA LYS A 281 -37.82 121.22 -68.96
C LYS A 281 -38.01 121.64 -67.48
N PRO A 282 -38.55 122.83 -67.20
CA PRO A 282 -38.50 123.45 -65.87
C PRO A 282 -39.62 123.01 -64.90
N GLN A 283 -40.14 121.78 -65.03
CA GLN A 283 -41.08 121.23 -64.04
C GLN A 283 -40.43 120.04 -63.33
N PRO A 284 -39.66 120.30 -62.26
CA PRO A 284 -39.18 119.23 -61.41
C PRO A 284 -40.40 118.54 -60.79
N ARG A 285 -40.60 117.26 -61.12
CA ARG A 285 -41.67 116.46 -60.54
C ARG A 285 -41.13 115.87 -59.26
N TRP A 286 -41.55 116.43 -58.12
CA TRP A 286 -41.26 115.83 -56.83
C TRP A 286 -41.85 114.43 -56.75
N VAL A 287 -41.06 113.45 -56.30
CA VAL A 287 -41.46 112.04 -56.22
C VAL A 287 -41.36 111.51 -54.78
N SER A 288 -41.88 112.30 -53.82
CA SER A 288 -41.97 111.94 -52.38
C SER A 288 -42.48 110.51 -52.18
N ASP A 289 -43.58 110.17 -52.87
CA ASP A 289 -44.27 108.88 -52.73
C ASP A 289 -43.38 107.66 -53.02
N THR A 290 -42.25 107.85 -53.71
CA THR A 290 -41.27 106.78 -53.97
C THR A 290 -39.98 106.90 -53.15
N LEU A 291 -39.61 108.12 -52.74
CA LEU A 291 -38.35 108.40 -52.05
C LEU A 291 -38.44 108.07 -50.56
N ASP A 292 -39.50 108.54 -49.88
CA ASP A 292 -39.67 108.39 -48.43
C ASP A 292 -39.74 106.90 -48.00
N PRO A 293 -40.47 106.02 -48.73
CA PRO A 293 -40.46 104.59 -48.42
C PRO A 293 -39.09 103.93 -48.60
N LEU A 294 -38.27 104.40 -49.55
CA LEU A 294 -36.92 103.85 -49.78
C LEU A 294 -35.94 104.30 -48.69
N ILE A 295 -36.01 105.55 -48.25
CA ILE A 295 -35.19 106.07 -47.14
C ILE A 295 -35.58 105.38 -45.83
N LEU A 296 -36.89 105.23 -45.58
CA LEU A 296 -37.39 104.51 -44.40
C LEU A 296 -37.00 103.02 -44.46
N SER A 297 -37.07 102.39 -45.63
CA SER A 297 -36.59 101.02 -45.82
C SER A 297 -35.10 100.91 -45.55
N ALA A 298 -34.27 101.83 -46.06
CA ALA A 298 -32.83 101.85 -45.80
C ALA A 298 -32.54 102.03 -44.30
N LYS A 299 -33.28 102.90 -43.61
CA LYS A 299 -33.20 103.08 -42.15
C LYS A 299 -33.45 101.77 -41.40
N LYS A 300 -34.51 101.04 -41.80
CA LYS A 300 -34.84 99.73 -41.20
C LYS A 300 -33.72 98.70 -41.41
N GLU A 301 -33.03 98.71 -42.55
CA GLU A 301 -31.86 97.83 -42.74
C GLU A 301 -30.69 98.20 -41.81
N VAL A 302 -30.50 99.50 -41.52
CA VAL A 302 -29.49 99.94 -40.53
C VAL A 302 -29.82 99.41 -39.13
N GLU A 303 -31.09 99.50 -38.73
CA GLU A 303 -31.57 98.98 -37.44
C GLU A 303 -31.48 97.46 -37.39
N ALA A 304 -31.89 96.76 -38.46
CA ALA A 304 -31.81 95.31 -38.56
C ALA A 304 -30.37 94.80 -38.48
N PHE A 305 -29.41 95.49 -39.10
CA PHE A 305 -28.00 95.13 -38.96
C PHE A 305 -27.55 95.20 -37.51
N LYS A 306 -27.92 96.28 -36.81
CA LYS A 306 -27.54 96.49 -35.42
C LYS A 306 -28.14 95.39 -34.54
N GLU A 307 -29.43 95.08 -34.71
CA GLU A 307 -30.10 94.00 -33.98
C GLU A 307 -29.41 92.65 -34.22
N VAL A 308 -29.13 92.31 -35.48
CA VAL A 308 -28.46 91.06 -35.84
C VAL A 308 -27.05 90.99 -35.27
N SER A 309 -26.27 92.08 -35.37
CA SER A 309 -24.92 92.12 -34.81
C SER A 309 -24.92 92.02 -33.29
N ASP A 310 -25.84 92.72 -32.61
CA ASP A 310 -26.02 92.66 -31.16
C ASP A 310 -26.44 91.26 -30.69
N THR A 311 -27.30 90.55 -31.45
CA THR A 311 -27.68 89.17 -31.13
C THR A 311 -26.50 88.21 -31.21
N PHE A 312 -25.67 88.28 -32.26
CA PHE A 312 -24.49 87.41 -32.36
C PHE A 312 -23.43 87.74 -31.30
N ASN A 313 -23.29 89.01 -30.92
CA ASN A 313 -22.40 89.41 -29.83
C ASN A 313 -22.89 88.89 -28.47
N ALA A 314 -24.21 88.88 -28.24
CA ALA A 314 -24.82 88.33 -27.03
C ALA A 314 -24.71 86.79 -26.96
N GLU A 315 -24.73 86.11 -28.11
CA GLU A 315 -24.49 84.67 -28.20
C GLU A 315 -23.01 84.28 -28.05
N GLY A 316 -22.11 85.26 -27.87
CA GLY A 316 -20.69 85.03 -27.64
C GLY A 316 -19.92 84.65 -28.90
N VAL A 317 -20.45 84.95 -30.10
CA VAL A 317 -19.70 84.78 -31.35
C VAL A 317 -18.57 85.80 -31.37
N GLU A 318 -17.32 85.33 -31.28
CA GLU A 318 -16.14 86.20 -31.32
C GLU A 318 -16.13 87.05 -32.61
N VAL A 319 -15.62 88.27 -32.48
CA VAL A 319 -15.45 89.19 -33.60
C VAL A 319 -14.15 88.83 -34.31
N ASP A 320 -14.27 88.17 -35.46
CA ASP A 320 -13.14 87.91 -36.34
C ASP A 320 -12.82 89.14 -37.21
N GLU A 321 -11.73 89.05 -37.98
CA GLU A 321 -11.31 90.14 -38.87
C GLU A 321 -12.40 90.52 -39.86
N LEU A 322 -13.18 89.55 -40.36
CA LEU A 322 -14.27 89.80 -41.30
C LEU A 322 -15.40 90.60 -40.64
N ARG A 323 -15.89 90.17 -39.48
CA ARG A 323 -16.96 90.88 -38.75
C ARG A 323 -16.51 92.26 -38.28
N ALA A 324 -15.23 92.44 -37.96
CA ALA A 324 -14.68 93.77 -37.67
C ALA A 324 -14.79 94.70 -38.89
N GLU A 325 -14.47 94.22 -40.10
CA GLU A 325 -14.65 94.97 -41.36
C GLU A 325 -16.14 95.23 -41.65
N LEU A 326 -17.03 94.25 -41.39
CA LEU A 326 -18.48 94.43 -41.55
C LEU A 326 -19.03 95.49 -40.58
N ALA A 327 -18.55 95.53 -39.34
CA ALA A 327 -18.90 96.58 -38.37
C ALA A 327 -18.40 97.96 -38.85
N GLY A 328 -17.22 98.02 -39.47
CA GLY A 328 -16.71 99.22 -40.15
C GLY A 328 -17.65 99.69 -41.27
N LEU A 329 -18.11 98.79 -42.12
CA LEU A 329 -19.08 99.08 -43.19
C LEU A 329 -20.44 99.52 -42.63
N ALA A 330 -20.89 98.94 -41.52
CA ALA A 330 -22.13 99.31 -40.87
C ALA A 330 -22.08 100.73 -40.29
N HIS A 331 -20.92 101.13 -39.75
CA HIS A 331 -20.69 102.51 -39.31
C HIS A 331 -20.78 103.50 -40.48
N LEU A 332 -20.23 103.14 -41.64
CA LEU A 332 -20.36 103.95 -42.87
C LEU A 332 -21.81 104.01 -43.36
N MET A 333 -22.53 102.89 -43.34
CA MET A 333 -23.96 102.81 -43.62
C MET A 333 -24.77 103.75 -42.71
N HIS A 334 -24.50 103.74 -41.40
CA HIS A 334 -25.18 104.63 -40.46
C HIS A 334 -24.95 106.11 -40.80
N LYS A 335 -23.69 106.48 -41.10
CA LYS A 335 -23.37 107.84 -41.56
C LYS A 335 -24.09 108.20 -42.85
N LEU A 336 -24.06 107.31 -43.84
CA LEU A 336 -24.69 107.53 -45.14
C LEU A 336 -26.20 107.71 -44.98
N GLN A 337 -26.84 106.92 -44.12
CA GLN A 337 -28.28 107.07 -43.82
C GLN A 337 -28.60 108.44 -43.26
N MET A 338 -27.80 108.96 -42.32
CA MET A 338 -27.98 110.33 -41.80
C MET A 338 -27.86 111.39 -42.91
N TRP A 339 -26.93 111.20 -43.86
CA TRP A 339 -26.80 112.10 -45.01
C TRP A 339 -27.99 112.03 -45.94
N LEU A 340 -28.50 110.82 -46.26
CA LEU A 340 -29.70 110.66 -47.10
C LEU A 340 -30.91 111.34 -46.44
N GLU A 341 -31.17 111.05 -45.16
CA GLU A 341 -32.27 111.69 -44.42
C GLU A 341 -32.14 113.22 -44.45
N ARG A 342 -30.92 113.75 -44.26
CA ARG A 342 -30.70 115.20 -44.31
C ARG A 342 -30.94 115.80 -45.70
N ILE A 343 -30.48 115.13 -46.76
CA ILE A 343 -30.70 115.58 -48.15
C ILE A 343 -32.20 115.55 -48.47
N ALA A 344 -32.94 114.53 -48.02
CA ALA A 344 -34.39 114.49 -48.18
C ALA A 344 -35.07 115.68 -47.48
N GLU A 345 -34.75 115.93 -46.20
CA GLU A 345 -35.30 117.07 -45.45
C GLU A 345 -35.02 118.42 -46.14
N ASP A 346 -33.80 118.60 -46.64
CA ASP A 346 -33.39 119.85 -47.30
C ASP A 346 -34.04 120.00 -48.68
N LEU A 347 -34.23 118.92 -49.43
CA LEU A 347 -34.99 118.92 -50.68
C LEU A 347 -36.49 119.17 -50.43
N ASP A 348 -37.09 118.55 -49.42
CA ASP A 348 -38.49 118.81 -49.05
C ASP A 348 -38.72 120.27 -48.73
N LYS A 349 -37.86 120.89 -47.91
CA LYS A 349 -37.89 122.33 -47.64
C LYS A 349 -37.76 123.13 -48.94
N PHE A 350 -36.78 122.77 -49.78
CA PHE A 350 -36.54 123.43 -51.06
C PHE A 350 -37.73 123.34 -52.03
N PHE A 351 -38.50 122.25 -52.04
CA PHE A 351 -39.68 122.09 -52.88
C PHE A 351 -40.98 122.67 -52.28
N MET A 352 -41.04 122.82 -50.96
CA MET A 352 -42.18 123.45 -50.27
C MET A 352 -42.09 124.98 -50.22
N GLU A 353 -40.90 125.57 -50.08
CA GLU A 353 -40.71 127.03 -50.06
C GLU A 353 -41.23 127.77 -51.32
N PRO A 354 -41.01 127.28 -52.56
CA PRO A 354 -41.50 127.91 -53.78
C PRO A 354 -43.01 127.78 -53.96
N LYS A 355 -43.63 126.72 -53.42
CA LYS A 355 -45.10 126.57 -53.40
C LYS A 355 -45.77 127.60 -52.49
N GLN A 356 -45.07 128.06 -51.45
CA GLN A 356 -45.57 129.10 -50.53
C GLN A 356 -45.27 130.53 -51.01
N LYS A 357 -44.27 130.71 -51.89
CA LYS A 357 -43.85 132.03 -52.43
C LYS A 357 -43.56 131.91 -53.94
N ALA A 358 -44.60 132.05 -54.77
CA ALA A 358 -44.52 131.88 -56.22
C ALA A 358 -43.44 132.75 -56.92
N ASP A 359 -43.13 133.92 -56.37
CA ASP A 359 -42.13 134.85 -56.93
C ASP A 359 -40.67 134.42 -56.73
N LEU A 360 -40.38 133.53 -55.76
CA LEU A 360 -39.01 133.09 -55.46
C LEU A 360 -38.46 132.13 -56.52
N TRP A 361 -39.28 131.23 -57.06
CA TRP A 361 -38.82 130.30 -58.10
C TRP A 361 -38.39 131.04 -59.37
N GLY A 362 -39.17 132.06 -59.77
CA GLY A 362 -38.84 132.93 -60.90
C GLY A 362 -37.54 133.71 -60.66
N SER A 363 -37.35 134.26 -59.46
CA SER A 363 -36.12 134.96 -59.08
C SER A 363 -34.89 134.04 -59.07
N MET A 364 -35.04 132.80 -58.61
CA MET A 364 -33.96 131.82 -58.55
C MET A 364 -33.58 131.29 -59.94
N CYS A 365 -34.56 131.03 -60.81
CA CYS A 365 -34.32 130.70 -62.22
C CYS A 365 -33.58 131.84 -62.93
N ASN A 366 -33.98 133.10 -62.69
CA ASN A 366 -33.32 134.28 -63.25
C ASN A 366 -31.88 134.46 -62.74
N LYS A 367 -31.59 134.17 -61.46
CA LYS A 367 -30.24 134.24 -60.89
C LYS A 367 -29.32 133.11 -61.35
N LEU A 368 -29.85 131.92 -61.63
CA LEU A 368 -29.11 130.79 -62.20
C LEU A 368 -28.91 130.91 -63.72
N GLY A 369 -29.18 132.08 -64.31
CA GLY A 369 -28.95 132.35 -65.73
C GLY A 369 -29.97 131.68 -66.67
N ARG A 370 -31.12 131.22 -66.16
CA ARG A 370 -32.16 130.62 -67.00
C ARG A 370 -33.03 131.71 -67.58
N LEU A 371 -32.73 132.05 -68.83
CA LEU A 371 -33.60 132.88 -69.64
C LEU A 371 -34.99 132.23 -69.71
N SER A 372 -35.97 132.94 -69.13
CA SER A 372 -37.37 132.80 -69.52
C SER A 372 -37.42 132.78 -71.06
N PRO A 373 -38.09 131.80 -71.71
CA PRO A 373 -38.29 131.87 -73.15
C PRO A 373 -39.06 133.15 -73.40
N ARG A 374 -38.37 134.12 -74.02
CA ARG A 374 -38.95 135.36 -74.53
C ARG A 374 -40.23 134.99 -75.26
N SER A 375 -41.34 135.39 -74.67
CA SER A 375 -42.60 135.59 -75.36
C SER A 375 -42.34 136.54 -76.53
N SER A 376 -42.16 135.97 -77.72
CA SER A 376 -42.20 136.72 -78.97
C SER A 376 -43.62 136.62 -79.53
N PRO A 377 -44.32 137.74 -79.76
CA PRO A 377 -45.67 137.76 -80.26
C PRO A 377 -45.72 137.56 -81.78
N LEU A 378 -46.70 136.75 -82.21
CA LEU A 378 -47.50 136.81 -83.43
C LEU A 378 -46.84 137.27 -84.75
N SER A 379 -46.88 136.38 -85.75
CA SER A 379 -47.52 136.71 -87.04
C SER A 379 -48.00 135.46 -87.79
N PRO A 380 -49.10 135.55 -88.56
CA PRO A 380 -49.79 134.44 -89.20
C PRO A 380 -49.28 134.17 -90.62
N LEU A 381 -49.46 132.94 -91.11
CA LEU A 381 -49.91 132.58 -92.47
C LEU A 381 -49.88 131.05 -92.66
N SER A 382 -51.06 130.47 -92.88
CA SER A 382 -51.32 129.13 -93.40
C SER A 382 -50.86 129.01 -94.88
N PRO A 383 -51.16 127.93 -95.64
CA PRO A 383 -51.28 126.49 -95.34
C PRO A 383 -50.35 125.65 -96.28
N LEU A 384 -50.28 124.33 -96.09
CA LEU A 384 -50.43 123.30 -97.14
C LEU A 384 -49.99 121.91 -96.63
N SER A 385 -50.94 120.98 -96.68
CA SER A 385 -50.81 119.52 -96.81
C SER A 385 -49.87 119.13 -97.99
N PRO A 386 -49.50 117.84 -98.24
CA PRO A 386 -50.06 116.58 -97.74
C PRO A 386 -49.04 115.47 -97.37
N SER A 387 -49.61 114.30 -97.04
CA SER A 387 -49.09 112.93 -97.25
C SER A 387 -47.96 112.43 -96.33
N ARG A 388 -47.78 111.15 -96.02
CA ARG A 388 -48.47 109.84 -96.13
C ARG A 388 -47.30 108.84 -95.93
N ILE A 389 -47.60 107.65 -95.42
CA ILE A 389 -46.84 106.38 -95.60
C ILE A 389 -45.99 105.92 -94.40
N SER A 390 -46.34 104.69 -94.00
CA SER A 390 -45.68 103.65 -93.18
C SER A 390 -45.51 103.88 -91.69
#